data_AF-A0A060RUJ0-F1
#
_entry.id   AF-A0A060RUJ0-F1
#
_cell.length_a   1.000
_cell.length_b   1.000
_cell.length_c   1.000
_cell.angle_alpha   90.00
_cell.angle_beta   90.00
_cell.angle_gamma   90.00
#
_symmetry.space_group_name_H-M   'P 1'
#
loop_
_entity.id
_entity.type
_entity.pdbx_description
1 polymer ?
#
loop_
_entity_poly.entity_id
_entity_poly.type
_entity_poly.pdbx_seq_one_letter_code
_entity_poly.pdbx_strand_id
1 'polypeptide(L)'
;MSYNKTYGGQFMGIGAVAKKNNNTPTVAKREFNKVEKSAESKKADKVVISIVGVRGINIPKITNGQIYFLCTAIFDNDDVKMSMEKSNHNTSLVLGEYIVSSYNVTFDEEIVLNIPEGNNFIRCYVSCIYVTESDGTRNMKLEGIGYTDAYVIKDCKVYVYSSCKLIKAQGAPDTEGSIKMSVKCVDEKHPSIVTEERPFNALEELKKKIMV
;
A
#
# COMPACT_ATOMS: atom_id res chain seq x y z
N MET A 1 26.62 12.55 18.20
CA MET A 1 26.30 12.08 16.84
C MET A 1 25.13 12.90 16.33
N SER A 2 25.36 13.75 15.33
CA SER A 2 24.37 14.68 14.78
C SER A 2 23.41 13.93 13.86
N TYR A 3 22.16 13.79 14.30
CA TYR A 3 21.07 13.22 13.52
C TYR A 3 20.53 14.29 12.56
N ASN A 4 20.68 14.07 11.26
CA ASN A 4 20.02 14.90 10.26
C ASN A 4 18.58 14.38 10.06
N LYS A 5 17.63 14.99 10.76
CA LYS A 5 16.19 14.78 10.58
C LYS A 5 15.71 15.74 9.49
N THR A 6 15.57 15.27 8.26
CA THR A 6 14.91 16.07 7.22
C THR A 6 13.93 15.17 6.46
N TYR A 7 12.72 15.04 7.01
CA TYR A 7 11.55 14.62 6.24
C TYR A 7 11.10 15.84 5.45
N GLY A 8 11.54 15.96 4.20
CA GLY A 8 11.16 17.05 3.31
C GLY A 8 9.96 16.68 2.46
N GLY A 9 8.79 17.21 2.80
CA GLY A 9 7.59 17.15 1.97
C GLY A 9 6.35 17.64 2.73
N GLN A 10 5.95 18.90 2.50
CA GLN A 10 4.79 19.55 3.12
C GLN A 10 3.60 19.47 2.14
N PHE A 11 2.48 18.86 2.53
CA PHE A 11 1.25 18.84 1.73
C PHE A 11 0.25 19.87 2.29
N MET A 12 -0.15 20.84 1.46
CA MET A 12 -1.32 21.70 1.72
C MET A 12 -2.55 21.15 0.98
N GLY A 13 -3.69 21.17 1.66
CA GLY A 13 -4.96 20.61 1.20
C GLY A 13 -5.80 21.48 0.24
N ILE A 14 -6.63 20.75 -0.50
CA ILE A 14 -7.98 20.99 -1.07
C ILE A 14 -8.28 22.35 -1.76
N GLY A 15 -8.68 22.26 -3.04
CA GLY A 15 -9.51 23.26 -3.72
C GLY A 15 -10.38 22.64 -4.81
N ALA A 16 -11.70 22.57 -4.56
CA ALA A 16 -12.71 22.14 -5.51
C ALA A 16 -12.82 23.13 -6.69
N VAL A 17 -13.03 22.64 -7.91
CA VAL A 17 -13.61 23.45 -9.00
C VAL A 17 -14.67 22.63 -9.73
N ALA A 18 -15.91 23.10 -9.61
CA ALA A 18 -17.07 22.56 -10.29
C ALA A 18 -17.45 23.41 -11.53
N LYS A 19 -18.01 22.71 -12.53
CA LYS A 19 -18.93 23.15 -13.61
C LYS A 19 -18.38 23.95 -14.81
N LYS A 20 -18.57 23.43 -16.03
CA LYS A 20 -19.77 23.74 -16.88
C LYS A 20 -19.83 22.94 -18.21
N ASN A 21 -21.02 22.37 -18.44
CA ASN A 21 -21.81 22.01 -19.64
C ASN A 21 -21.27 22.19 -21.07
N ASN A 22 -21.68 21.26 -21.97
CA ASN A 22 -22.52 21.58 -23.13
C ASN A 22 -23.31 20.37 -23.70
N ASN A 23 -24.55 20.66 -24.10
CA ASN A 23 -25.61 19.78 -24.63
C ASN A 23 -25.41 19.37 -26.10
N THR A 24 -26.01 18.23 -26.51
CA THR A 24 -26.88 17.94 -27.71
C THR A 24 -26.79 16.43 -28.11
N PRO A 25 -27.68 15.86 -28.97
CA PRO A 25 -28.89 15.13 -28.55
C PRO A 25 -28.97 13.64 -29.00
N THR A 26 -29.90 12.94 -28.35
CA THR A 26 -30.58 11.64 -28.60
C THR A 26 -30.22 10.78 -29.83
N VAL A 27 -29.87 9.51 -29.56
CA VAL A 27 -30.29 8.34 -30.36
C VAL A 27 -30.76 7.23 -29.40
N ALA A 28 -32.03 6.85 -29.53
CA ALA A 28 -32.68 5.83 -28.73
C ALA A 28 -32.07 4.44 -28.97
N LYS A 29 -31.56 3.79 -27.92
CA LYS A 29 -31.29 2.35 -27.91
C LYS A 29 -31.71 1.74 -26.57
N ARG A 30 -32.85 1.04 -26.64
CA ARG A 30 -33.29 -0.12 -25.85
C ARG A 30 -32.97 -0.07 -24.35
N GLU A 31 -34.00 0.32 -23.59
CA GLU A 31 -34.11 0.07 -22.16
C GLU A 31 -34.02 -1.43 -21.88
N PHE A 32 -32.89 -1.88 -21.36
CA PHE A 32 -32.89 -3.01 -20.45
C PHE A 32 -33.22 -2.45 -19.07
N ASN A 33 -34.48 -2.56 -18.68
CA ASN A 33 -34.88 -2.47 -17.28
C ASN A 33 -34.26 -3.65 -16.52
N LYS A 34 -32.96 -3.56 -16.23
CA LYS A 34 -32.40 -4.22 -15.07
C LYS A 34 -32.60 -3.22 -13.94
N VAL A 35 -33.73 -3.36 -13.26
CA VAL A 35 -33.87 -2.87 -11.89
C VAL A 35 -32.84 -3.68 -11.09
N GLU A 36 -31.59 -3.22 -11.12
CA GLU A 36 -30.66 -3.54 -10.05
C GLU A 36 -31.32 -2.94 -8.82
N LYS A 37 -31.95 -3.81 -8.02
CA LYS A 37 -32.25 -3.48 -6.63
C LYS A 37 -30.97 -2.83 -6.12
N SER A 38 -31.03 -1.53 -5.82
CA SER A 38 -29.99 -0.86 -5.06
C SER A 38 -29.88 -1.66 -3.78
N ALA A 39 -28.95 -2.61 -3.73
CA ALA A 39 -28.60 -3.28 -2.50
C ALA A 39 -28.21 -2.13 -1.59
N GLU A 40 -28.99 -1.93 -0.53
CA GLU A 40 -28.68 -0.91 0.46
C GLU A 40 -27.21 -1.07 0.80
N SER A 41 -26.46 0.00 0.53
CA SER A 41 -25.03 0.01 0.65
C SER A 41 -24.70 -0.22 2.12
N LYS A 42 -24.30 -1.45 2.46
CA LYS A 42 -24.00 -1.81 3.83
C LYS A 42 -22.68 -1.15 4.21
N LYS A 43 -22.67 -0.36 5.28
CA LYS A 43 -21.45 0.25 5.82
C LYS A 43 -20.39 -0.84 6.07
N ALA A 44 -19.14 -0.57 5.70
CA ALA A 44 -18.01 -1.41 6.07
C ALA A 44 -17.41 -0.96 7.41
N ASP A 45 -17.02 -1.93 8.22
CA ASP A 45 -16.39 -1.73 9.52
C ASP A 45 -14.92 -2.16 9.50
N LYS A 46 -14.57 -3.10 8.62
CA LYS A 46 -13.22 -3.63 8.44
C LYS A 46 -12.79 -3.57 6.98
N VAL A 47 -11.49 -3.48 6.78
CA VAL A 47 -10.85 -3.66 5.48
C VAL A 47 -9.85 -4.81 5.55
N VAL A 48 -9.91 -5.69 4.56
CA VAL A 48 -8.99 -6.82 4.36
C VAL A 48 -8.22 -6.56 3.08
N ILE A 49 -6.89 -6.44 3.19
CA ILE A 49 -5.99 -6.30 2.06
C ILE A 49 -5.19 -7.59 1.91
N SER A 50 -5.51 -8.40 0.91
CA SER A 50 -4.77 -9.63 0.62
C SER A 50 -3.68 -9.32 -0.42
N ILE A 51 -2.41 -9.50 -0.06
CA ILE A 51 -1.23 -9.13 -0.86
C ILE A 51 -0.52 -10.41 -1.30
N VAL A 52 -0.54 -10.68 -2.60
CA VAL A 52 0.15 -11.85 -3.17
C VAL A 52 1.62 -11.55 -3.34
N GLY A 53 1.95 -10.41 -3.94
CA GLY A 53 3.33 -10.11 -4.25
C GLY A 53 3.54 -8.84 -5.04
N VAL A 54 4.79 -8.42 -5.11
CA VAL A 54 5.26 -7.30 -5.90
C VAL A 54 6.15 -7.86 -7.03
N ARG A 55 6.02 -7.31 -8.24
CA ARG A 55 6.68 -7.77 -9.45
C ARG A 55 7.22 -6.61 -10.26
N GLY A 56 8.36 -6.84 -10.92
CA GLY A 56 8.92 -5.91 -11.89
C GLY A 56 9.49 -4.63 -11.27
N ILE A 57 9.99 -4.67 -10.02
CA ILE A 57 10.62 -3.49 -9.44
C ILE A 57 11.98 -3.27 -10.10
N ASN A 58 12.12 -2.18 -10.84
CA ASN A 58 13.27 -1.86 -11.71
C ASN A 58 14.43 -1.17 -10.95
N ILE A 59 14.78 -1.65 -9.75
CA ILE A 59 15.98 -1.19 -9.03
C ILE A 59 17.23 -2.02 -9.40
N PRO A 60 18.42 -1.41 -9.39
CA PRO A 60 19.66 -2.10 -9.74
C PRO A 60 19.95 -3.29 -8.84
N LYS A 61 20.48 -4.38 -9.43
CA LYS A 61 20.98 -5.51 -8.64
C LYS A 61 22.13 -5.05 -7.75
N ILE A 62 22.06 -5.40 -6.48
CA ILE A 62 23.16 -5.19 -5.54
C ILE A 62 24.04 -6.44 -5.42
N THR A 63 25.36 -6.25 -5.43
CA THR A 63 26.35 -7.36 -5.43
C THR A 63 26.71 -7.80 -4.00
N ASN A 64 26.89 -6.83 -3.09
CA ASN A 64 27.31 -7.07 -1.70
C ASN A 64 26.22 -6.57 -0.73
N GLY A 65 25.05 -7.16 -0.84
CA GLY A 65 23.92 -6.79 0.01
C GLY A 65 22.64 -7.53 -0.32
N GLN A 66 21.59 -7.17 0.43
CA GLN A 66 20.25 -7.72 0.31
C GLN A 66 19.21 -6.60 0.30
N ILE A 67 18.11 -6.81 -0.42
CA ILE A 67 16.98 -5.87 -0.43
C ILE A 67 15.78 -6.60 0.14
N TYR A 68 15.24 -6.07 1.23
CA TYR A 68 14.01 -6.58 1.82
C TYR A 68 12.86 -5.64 1.45
N PHE A 69 11.66 -6.19 1.32
CA PHE A 69 10.46 -5.44 0.96
C PHE A 69 9.40 -5.61 2.02
N LEU A 70 8.58 -4.57 2.17
CA LEU A 70 7.40 -4.58 3.02
C LEU A 70 6.28 -3.77 2.35
N CYS A 71 5.05 -4.14 2.64
CA CYS A 71 3.87 -3.38 2.23
C CYS A 71 3.17 -2.81 3.46
N THR A 72 2.71 -1.56 3.38
CA THR A 72 2.02 -0.86 4.46
C THR A 72 0.65 -0.39 4.00
N ALA A 73 -0.39 -0.66 4.77
CA ALA A 73 -1.74 -0.15 4.55
C ALA A 73 -1.92 1.20 5.26
N ILE A 74 -2.36 2.23 4.54
CA ILE A 74 -2.43 3.61 5.04
C ILE A 74 -3.78 4.23 4.68
N PHE A 75 -4.50 4.74 5.69
CA PHE A 75 -5.75 5.47 5.51
C PHE A 75 -5.51 6.92 5.08
N ASP A 76 -6.52 7.59 4.51
CA ASP A 76 -6.38 8.95 3.96
C ASP A 76 -6.05 10.04 4.99
N ASN A 77 -6.42 9.85 6.25
CA ASN A 77 -6.13 10.80 7.32
C ASN A 77 -4.92 10.42 8.18
N ASP A 78 -4.26 9.30 7.88
CA ASP A 78 -3.10 8.84 8.62
C ASP A 78 -1.81 9.47 8.09
N ASP A 79 -0.89 9.78 9.01
CA ASP A 79 0.49 10.07 8.63
C ASP A 79 1.21 8.77 8.26
N VAL A 80 1.94 8.80 7.14
CA VAL A 80 2.64 7.62 6.60
C VAL A 80 3.57 7.00 7.64
N LYS A 81 4.31 7.82 8.37
CA LYS A 81 5.28 7.34 9.36
C LYS A 81 4.56 6.69 10.53
N MET A 82 3.46 7.27 11.01
CA MET A 82 2.67 6.68 12.08
C MET A 82 2.08 5.32 11.69
N SER A 83 1.54 5.16 10.48
CA SER A 83 1.04 3.85 10.02
C SER A 83 2.18 2.82 9.88
N MET A 84 3.35 3.24 9.40
CA MET A 84 4.51 2.36 9.31
C MET A 84 5.02 1.90 10.68
N GLU A 85 4.80 2.66 11.76
CA GLU A 85 5.21 2.29 13.13
C GLU A 85 4.22 1.33 13.83
N LYS A 86 3.15 0.89 13.15
CA LYS A 86 2.13 -0.02 13.66
C LYS A 86 2.23 -1.41 13.03
N SER A 87 2.48 -2.45 13.80
CA SER A 87 2.72 -3.80 13.26
C SER A 87 1.58 -4.32 12.38
N ASN A 88 0.33 -4.10 12.78
CA ASN A 88 -0.86 -4.58 12.08
C ASN A 88 -1.15 -3.86 10.77
N HIS A 89 -0.47 -2.75 10.47
CA HIS A 89 -0.55 -2.08 9.17
C HIS A 89 0.46 -2.62 8.14
N ASN A 90 1.39 -3.48 8.56
CA ASN A 90 2.53 -3.89 7.74
C ASN A 90 2.47 -5.39 7.45
N THR A 91 2.96 -5.77 6.27
CA THR A 91 3.38 -7.16 6.02
C THR A 91 4.70 -7.46 6.73
N SER A 92 5.06 -8.74 6.77
CA SER A 92 6.41 -9.14 7.13
C SER A 92 7.47 -8.59 6.15
N LEU A 93 8.72 -8.57 6.59
CA LEU A 93 9.87 -8.24 5.76
C LEU A 93 10.34 -9.45 4.96
N VAL A 94 10.20 -9.36 3.63
CA VAL A 94 10.53 -10.46 2.72
C VAL A 94 11.73 -10.09 1.85
N LEU A 95 12.69 -11.01 1.71
CA LEU A 95 13.86 -10.83 0.84
C LEU A 95 13.42 -10.81 -0.63
N GLY A 96 13.87 -9.82 -1.39
CA GLY A 96 13.58 -9.72 -2.82
C GLY A 96 14.49 -10.58 -3.67
N GLU A 97 13.89 -11.18 -4.70
CA GLU A 97 14.59 -12.02 -5.68
C GLU A 97 14.84 -11.22 -6.96
N TYR A 98 16.10 -11.13 -7.36
CA TYR A 98 16.47 -10.50 -8.63
C TYR A 98 16.38 -11.51 -9.76
N ILE A 99 15.39 -11.35 -10.64
CA ILE A 99 15.11 -12.27 -11.74
C ILE A 99 15.19 -11.49 -13.05
N VAL A 100 16.10 -11.93 -13.94
CA VAL A 100 16.42 -11.34 -15.25
C VAL A 100 16.91 -9.89 -15.16
N SER A 101 16.04 -8.95 -14.82
CA SER A 101 16.31 -7.50 -14.80
C SER A 101 15.53 -6.73 -13.74
N SER A 102 14.79 -7.40 -12.85
CA SER A 102 13.95 -6.74 -11.84
C SER A 102 13.83 -7.54 -10.56
N TYR A 103 13.48 -6.87 -9.47
CA TYR A 103 13.17 -7.49 -8.20
C TYR A 103 11.70 -7.95 -8.14
N ASN A 104 11.50 -9.13 -7.55
CA ASN A 104 10.21 -9.76 -7.35
C ASN A 104 10.12 -10.29 -5.92
N VAL A 105 8.93 -10.19 -5.32
CA VAL A 105 8.69 -10.57 -3.91
C VAL A 105 7.32 -11.22 -3.79
N THR A 106 7.24 -12.38 -3.15
CA THR A 106 5.95 -13.01 -2.80
C THR A 106 5.72 -12.81 -1.30
N PHE A 107 4.55 -12.28 -0.93
CA PHE A 107 4.15 -12.12 0.47
C PHE A 107 3.15 -13.20 0.87
N ASP A 108 2.06 -13.34 0.09
CA ASP A 108 0.91 -14.19 0.42
C ASP A 108 0.36 -13.93 1.84
N GLU A 109 0.23 -12.65 2.18
CA GLU A 109 -0.19 -12.16 3.49
C GLU A 109 -1.49 -11.34 3.42
N GLU A 110 -2.21 -11.25 4.53
CA GLU A 110 -3.38 -10.38 4.68
C GLU A 110 -3.16 -9.34 5.77
N ILE A 111 -3.50 -8.09 5.45
CA ILE A 111 -3.59 -6.99 6.41
C ILE A 111 -5.07 -6.75 6.70
N VAL A 112 -5.49 -6.87 7.96
CA VAL A 112 -6.88 -6.67 8.38
C VAL A 112 -6.94 -5.53 9.38
N LEU A 113 -7.66 -4.46 9.04
CA LEU A 113 -7.76 -3.24 9.85
C LEU A 113 -9.23 -2.86 10.09
N ASN A 114 -9.51 -2.32 11.27
CA ASN A 114 -10.76 -1.59 11.50
C ASN A 114 -10.71 -0.27 10.75
N ILE A 115 -11.83 0.13 10.14
CA ILE A 115 -11.95 1.41 9.44
C ILE A 115 -12.19 2.51 10.47
N PRO A 116 -11.25 3.46 10.68
CA PRO A 116 -11.46 4.52 11.66
C PRO A 116 -12.51 5.52 11.15
N GLU A 117 -13.23 6.16 12.08
CA GLU A 117 -14.21 7.19 11.73
C GLU A 117 -13.57 8.33 10.92
N GLY A 118 -14.31 8.83 9.91
CA GLY A 118 -13.87 9.93 9.06
C GLY A 118 -12.93 9.54 7.90
N ASN A 119 -12.40 8.31 7.88
CA ASN A 119 -11.60 7.83 6.75
C ASN A 119 -12.49 7.36 5.60
N ASN A 120 -12.06 7.67 4.38
CA ASN A 120 -12.83 7.40 3.15
C ASN A 120 -12.06 6.51 2.19
N PHE A 121 -10.74 6.49 2.32
CA PHE A 121 -9.87 5.76 1.41
C PHE A 121 -8.77 5.02 2.15
N ILE A 122 -8.27 3.97 1.51
CA ILE A 122 -7.05 3.28 1.91
C ILE A 122 -6.14 3.10 0.69
N ARG A 123 -4.83 3.15 0.92
CA ARG A 123 -3.79 2.84 -0.07
C ARG A 123 -2.82 1.81 0.50
N CYS A 124 -2.20 1.05 -0.40
CA CYS A 124 -1.08 0.17 -0.05
C CYS A 124 0.22 0.79 -0.56
N TYR A 125 1.16 1.03 0.34
CA TYR A 125 2.51 1.52 0.06
C TYR A 125 3.46 0.35 0.00
N VAL A 126 4.38 0.36 -0.96
CA VAL A 126 5.48 -0.58 -1.08
C VAL A 126 6.76 0.15 -0.71
N SER A 127 7.50 -0.40 0.24
CA SER A 127 8.82 0.09 0.66
C SER A 127 9.86 -1.01 0.57
N CYS A 128 11.12 -0.62 0.48
CA CYS A 128 12.25 -1.54 0.52
C CYS A 128 13.32 -1.07 1.50
N ILE A 129 14.09 -2.02 2.03
CA ILE A 129 15.24 -1.78 2.89
C ILE A 129 16.46 -2.36 2.21
N TYR A 130 17.38 -1.49 1.83
CA TYR A 130 18.71 -1.86 1.37
C TYR A 130 19.56 -2.21 2.58
N VAL A 131 20.15 -3.40 2.56
CA VAL A 131 21.17 -3.85 3.50
C VAL A 131 22.45 -4.02 2.71
N THR A 132 23.40 -3.11 2.87
CA THR A 132 24.67 -3.13 2.13
C THR A 132 25.83 -3.27 3.10
N GLU A 133 26.83 -4.06 2.73
CA GLU A 133 28.06 -4.18 3.49
C GLU A 133 29.21 -3.47 2.77
N SER A 134 29.84 -2.54 3.47
CA SER A 134 30.97 -1.76 2.98
C SER A 134 32.00 -1.66 4.10
N ASP A 135 33.23 -2.09 3.85
CA ASP A 135 34.36 -2.00 4.78
C ASP A 135 34.07 -2.62 6.16
N GLY A 136 33.42 -3.79 6.18
CA GLY A 136 33.02 -4.49 7.41
C GLY A 136 31.87 -3.83 8.18
N THR A 137 31.33 -2.72 7.69
CA THR A 137 30.19 -2.01 8.27
C THR A 137 28.92 -2.29 7.48
N ARG A 138 27.88 -2.77 8.17
CA ARG A 138 26.56 -3.00 7.59
C ARG A 138 25.72 -1.73 7.67
N ASN A 139 25.31 -1.20 6.53
CA ASN A 139 24.43 -0.04 6.39
C ASN A 139 23.02 -0.49 6.01
N MET A 140 22.01 0.15 6.61
CA MET A 140 20.60 -0.11 6.29
C MET A 140 19.90 1.20 5.90
N LYS A 141 19.18 1.19 4.77
CA LYS A 141 18.42 2.34 4.28
C LYS A 141 17.01 1.92 3.86
N LEU A 142 15.99 2.54 4.47
CA LEU A 142 14.59 2.38 4.10
C LEU A 142 14.22 3.39 3.02
N GLU A 143 13.60 2.95 1.93
CA GLU A 143 13.10 3.79 0.84
C GLU A 143 11.68 3.38 0.42
N GLY A 144 10.84 4.37 0.14
CA GLY A 144 9.53 4.14 -0.47
C GLY A 144 9.67 3.90 -1.98
N ILE A 145 9.04 2.85 -2.48
CA ILE A 145 9.01 2.51 -3.91
C ILE A 145 7.85 3.21 -4.60
N GLY A 146 6.65 3.07 -4.04
CA GLY A 146 5.43 3.60 -4.61
C GLY A 146 4.20 3.13 -3.86
N TYR A 147 3.02 3.48 -4.36
CA TYR A 147 1.75 3.16 -3.71
C TYR A 147 0.64 2.86 -4.73
N THR A 148 -0.44 2.23 -4.31
CA THR A 148 -1.61 1.97 -5.18
C THR A 148 -2.56 3.16 -5.26
N ASP A 149 -3.45 3.14 -6.25
CA ASP A 149 -4.65 3.97 -6.24
C ASP A 149 -5.44 3.83 -4.93
N ALA A 150 -6.23 4.86 -4.63
CA ALA A 150 -7.11 4.89 -3.47
C ALA A 150 -8.30 3.96 -3.64
N TYR A 151 -8.53 3.09 -2.66
CA TYR A 151 -9.74 2.26 -2.59
C TYR A 151 -10.76 2.93 -1.68
N VAL A 152 -12.00 3.09 -2.15
CA VAL A 152 -13.11 3.62 -1.33
C VAL A 152 -13.54 2.57 -0.32
N ILE A 153 -13.60 2.93 0.96
CA ILE A 153 -13.83 1.98 2.07
C ILE A 153 -15.13 2.19 2.86
N LYS A 154 -16.00 3.12 2.47
CA LYS A 154 -17.23 3.41 3.23
C LYS A 154 -18.20 2.24 3.30
N ASP A 155 -18.26 1.49 2.20
CA ASP A 155 -19.29 0.51 1.94
C ASP A 155 -18.68 -0.87 1.71
N CYS A 156 -19.42 -1.91 2.08
CA CYS A 156 -19.05 -3.29 1.84
C CYS A 156 -18.87 -3.51 0.34
N LYS A 157 -17.63 -3.78 -0.08
CA LYS A 157 -17.25 -3.84 -1.49
C LYS A 157 -16.00 -4.69 -1.65
N VAL A 158 -15.97 -5.45 -2.74
CA VAL A 158 -14.80 -6.26 -3.12
C VAL A 158 -14.14 -5.65 -4.35
N TYR A 159 -12.88 -5.27 -4.18
CA TYR A 159 -11.96 -4.97 -5.25
C TYR A 159 -11.16 -6.25 -5.52
N VAL A 160 -11.55 -6.95 -6.60
CA VAL A 160 -10.98 -8.25 -6.95
C VAL A 160 -9.48 -8.16 -7.22
N TYR A 161 -8.80 -9.31 -7.19
CA TYR A 161 -7.37 -9.39 -7.47
C TYR A 161 -7.01 -8.72 -8.79
N SER A 162 -6.20 -7.68 -8.71
CA SER A 162 -5.63 -7.00 -9.86
C SER A 162 -4.13 -6.79 -9.66
N SER A 163 -3.39 -6.84 -10.77
CA SER A 163 -2.04 -6.31 -10.81
C SER A 163 -2.15 -4.80 -10.98
N CYS A 164 -1.87 -4.06 -9.90
CA CYS A 164 -1.93 -2.61 -9.87
C CYS A 164 -0.52 -2.06 -10.11
N LYS A 165 -0.37 -1.19 -11.11
CA LYS A 165 0.88 -0.44 -11.29
C LYS A 165 1.10 0.47 -10.08
N LEU A 166 2.33 0.52 -9.60
CA LEU A 166 2.70 1.41 -8.50
C LEU A 166 2.77 2.84 -9.01
N ILE A 167 2.16 3.75 -8.26
CA ILE A 167 2.27 5.19 -8.45
C ILE A 167 3.51 5.65 -7.69
N LYS A 168 4.33 6.42 -8.38
CA LYS A 168 5.56 6.98 -7.84
C LYS A 168 5.25 7.98 -6.71
N ALA A 169 5.99 7.87 -5.61
CA ALA A 169 6.00 8.89 -4.57
C ALA A 169 6.82 10.11 -5.01
N GLN A 170 6.37 11.32 -4.67
CA GLN A 170 7.09 12.55 -5.02
C GLN A 170 8.48 12.54 -4.37
N GLY A 171 9.53 12.72 -5.19
CA GLY A 171 10.92 12.66 -4.74
C GLY A 171 11.54 11.25 -4.68
N ALA A 172 10.77 10.19 -4.98
CA ALA A 172 11.31 8.84 -5.13
C ALA A 172 12.09 8.70 -6.46
N PRO A 173 13.03 7.73 -6.54
CA PRO A 173 13.63 7.31 -7.81
C PRO A 173 12.54 6.92 -8.83
N ASP A 174 12.88 6.90 -10.11
CA ASP A 174 11.94 6.46 -11.15
C ASP A 174 11.77 4.94 -11.11
N THR A 175 11.02 4.49 -10.12
CA THR A 175 10.80 3.08 -9.85
C THR A 175 9.48 2.63 -10.44
N GLU A 176 9.56 1.74 -11.41
CA GLU A 176 8.45 0.98 -11.95
C GLU A 176 8.16 -0.22 -11.06
N GLY A 177 6.95 -0.76 -11.18
CA GLY A 177 6.56 -1.97 -10.48
C GLY A 177 5.07 -2.18 -10.47
N SER A 178 4.66 -3.39 -10.12
CA SER A 178 3.27 -3.72 -9.88
C SER A 178 3.10 -4.54 -8.61
N ILE A 179 2.00 -4.33 -7.93
CA ILE A 179 1.57 -5.13 -6.78
C ILE A 179 0.33 -5.91 -7.17
N LYS A 180 0.30 -7.22 -6.88
CA LYS A 180 -0.87 -8.07 -7.05
C LYS A 180 -1.55 -8.20 -5.70
N MET A 181 -2.73 -7.61 -5.58
CA MET A 181 -3.49 -7.58 -4.33
C MET A 181 -5.00 -7.53 -4.58
N SER A 182 -5.78 -7.76 -3.55
CA SER A 182 -7.22 -7.49 -3.51
C SER A 182 -7.58 -6.72 -2.25
N VAL A 183 -8.68 -5.96 -2.29
CA VAL A 183 -9.19 -5.22 -1.12
C VAL A 183 -10.64 -5.61 -0.91
N LYS A 184 -10.99 -6.01 0.31
CA LYS A 184 -12.38 -6.29 0.70
C LYS A 184 -12.76 -5.38 1.85
N CYS A 185 -13.74 -4.53 1.63
CA CYS A 185 -14.41 -3.77 2.67
C CYS A 185 -15.59 -4.61 3.14
N VAL A 186 -15.64 -4.91 4.44
CA VAL A 186 -16.55 -5.89 5.01
C VAL A 186 -17.11 -5.36 6.33
N ASP A 187 -18.24 -5.92 6.76
CA ASP A 187 -18.84 -5.59 8.05
C ASP A 187 -18.09 -6.26 9.22
N GLU A 188 -18.49 -5.90 10.44
CA GLU A 188 -17.93 -6.48 11.68
C GLU A 188 -18.09 -8.00 11.77
N LYS A 189 -19.15 -8.57 11.17
CA LYS A 189 -19.47 -10.01 11.23
C LYS A 189 -18.57 -10.88 10.36
N HIS A 190 -17.79 -10.29 9.45
CA HIS A 190 -16.84 -11.02 8.62
C HIS A 190 -15.81 -11.76 9.49
N PRO A 191 -15.44 -13.02 9.17
CA PRO A 191 -14.58 -13.84 10.03
C PRO A 191 -13.12 -13.36 10.16
N SER A 192 -12.68 -12.44 9.30
CA SER A 192 -11.31 -11.88 9.38
C SER A 192 -11.09 -11.15 10.70
N ILE A 193 -9.97 -11.50 11.34
CA ILE A 193 -9.56 -10.98 12.65
C ILE A 193 -8.53 -9.88 12.44
N VAL A 194 -8.76 -8.73 13.07
CA VAL A 194 -7.78 -7.64 13.14
C VAL A 194 -6.67 -8.07 14.10
N THR A 195 -5.43 -8.05 13.64
CA THR A 195 -4.27 -8.32 14.47
C THR A 195 -4.05 -7.17 15.46
N GLU A 196 -3.57 -7.51 16.66
CA GLU A 196 -3.27 -6.53 17.71
C GLU A 196 -2.19 -5.55 17.22
N GLU A 197 -2.43 -4.26 17.43
CA GLU A 197 -1.48 -3.20 17.13
C GLU A 197 -0.33 -3.23 18.16
N ARG A 198 0.91 -3.28 17.68
CA ARG A 198 2.12 -3.17 18.50
C ARG A 198 3.10 -2.18 17.86
N PRO A 199 3.96 -1.53 18.66
CA PRO A 199 5.04 -0.71 18.12
C PRO A 199 5.92 -1.54 17.18
N PHE A 200 6.17 -1.01 15.99
CA PHE A 200 6.92 -1.67 14.94
C PHE A 200 8.00 -0.74 14.38
N ASN A 201 9.17 -1.30 14.14
CA ASN A 201 10.26 -0.61 13.47
C ASN A 201 10.92 -1.58 12.49
N ALA A 202 10.70 -1.37 11.20
CA ALA A 202 11.16 -2.27 10.15
C ALA A 202 12.69 -2.46 10.16
N LEU A 203 13.47 -1.44 10.52
CA LEU A 203 14.93 -1.56 10.60
C LEU A 203 15.36 -2.40 11.80
N GLU A 204 14.70 -2.26 12.95
CA GLU A 204 15.00 -3.08 14.14
C GLU A 204 14.56 -4.53 13.97
N GLU A 205 13.37 -4.74 13.38
CA GLU A 205 12.89 -6.06 12.95
C GLU A 205 13.90 -6.76 12.04
N LEU A 206 14.40 -6.03 11.04
CA LEU A 206 15.38 -6.58 10.11
C LEU A 206 16.70 -6.90 10.79
N LYS A 207 17.19 -6.03 11.69
CA LYS A 207 18.40 -6.30 12.48
C LYS A 207 18.28 -7.60 13.25
N LYS A 208 17.15 -7.85 13.91
CA LYS A 208 16.90 -9.11 14.63
C LYS A 208 16.95 -10.31 13.68
N LYS A 209 16.43 -10.16 12.45
CA LYS A 209 16.37 -11.25 11.46
C LYS A 209 17.72 -11.63 10.85
N ILE A 210 18.66 -10.68 10.72
CA ILE A 210 19.99 -10.90 10.08
C ILE A 210 21.13 -11.00 11.13
N MET A 211 20.82 -10.97 12.43
CA MET A 211 21.79 -11.24 13.50
C MET A 211 21.71 -12.68 14.05
N VAL A 212 20.75 -13.46 13.57
CA VAL A 212 20.63 -14.92 13.78
C VAL A 212 21.36 -15.63 12.66
#